data_AF-A2DWP7-F1
#
_entry.id   AF-A2DWP7-F1
#
_cell.length_a   1.000
_cell.length_b   1.000
_cell.length_c   1.000
_cell.angle_alpha   90.00
_cell.angle_beta   90.00
_cell.angle_gamma   90.00
#
_symmetry.space_group_name_H-M   'P 1'
#
loop_
_entity.id
_entity.type
_entity.pdbx_description
1 polymer ?
#
loop_
_entity_poly.entity_id
_entity_poly.type
_entity_poly.pdbx_seq_one_letter_code
_entity_poly.pdbx_strand_id
1 'polypeptide(L)'
;MFRTGSNTVRTKFTENEDKKLTNYVKQLGDSKWKEIAKLMPGRNARQCKDRWEKYLAPKINITPFTDEEDTKLLTLYNQIGPKWTQISKHFNNRTDNNLKSRYKLLMRHKKKAEVNHSTPDENIFTESLKECQEFLSFLNN
;
A
#
# COMPACT_ATOMS: atom_id res chain seq x y z
N MET A 1 -19.12 19.61 -20.12
CA MET A 1 -17.64 19.52 -20.13
C MET A 1 -17.22 18.11 -19.79
N PHE A 2 -16.91 17.28 -20.79
CA PHE A 2 -16.50 15.88 -20.56
C PHE A 2 -15.05 15.84 -20.08
N ARG A 3 -14.81 15.29 -18.89
CA ARG A 3 -13.48 14.95 -18.40
C ARG A 3 -12.99 13.76 -19.23
N THR A 4 -12.00 13.96 -20.09
CA THR A 4 -11.30 12.87 -20.77
C THR A 4 -10.54 12.03 -19.73
N GLY A 5 -11.19 10.96 -19.27
CA GLY A 5 -10.55 9.95 -18.44
C GLY A 5 -9.53 9.19 -19.27
N SER A 6 -8.27 9.61 -19.23
CA SER A 6 -7.17 8.80 -19.74
C SER A 6 -7.15 7.48 -18.98
N ASN A 7 -7.45 6.39 -19.69
CA ASN A 7 -7.45 5.03 -19.20
C ASN A 7 -6.00 4.57 -18.94
N THR A 8 -5.38 5.15 -17.92
CA THR A 8 -4.00 4.83 -17.55
C THR A 8 -3.99 3.50 -16.82
N VAL A 9 -3.55 2.46 -17.52
CA VAL A 9 -3.18 1.19 -16.90
C VAL A 9 -2.28 1.50 -15.70
N ARG A 10 -2.60 0.94 -14.52
CA ARG A 10 -1.81 1.12 -13.29
C ARG A 10 -0.49 0.33 -13.40
N THR A 11 0.41 0.79 -14.26
CA THR A 11 1.70 0.15 -14.48
C THR A 11 2.63 0.48 -13.30
N LYS A 12 3.20 -0.54 -12.66
CA LYS A 12 4.21 -0.35 -11.59
C LYS A 12 5.48 0.25 -12.18
N PHE A 13 6.17 1.10 -11.44
CA PHE A 13 7.51 1.56 -11.80
C PHE A 13 8.50 0.40 -11.65
N THR A 14 9.35 0.23 -12.66
CA THR A 14 10.49 -0.69 -12.62
C THR A 14 11.71 -0.02 -11.99
N GLU A 15 12.67 -0.82 -11.54
CA GLU A 15 13.93 -0.28 -10.99
C GLU A 15 14.70 0.56 -12.00
N ASN A 16 14.66 0.20 -13.29
CA ASN A 16 15.30 0.99 -14.34
C ASN A 16 14.62 2.35 -14.50
N GLU A 17 13.29 2.40 -14.45
CA GLU A 17 12.55 3.66 -14.44
C GLU A 17 12.86 4.50 -13.21
N ASP A 18 12.99 3.88 -12.03
CA ASP A 18 13.35 4.59 -10.80
C ASP A 18 14.76 5.17 -10.86
N LYS A 19 15.73 4.43 -11.42
CA LYS A 19 17.10 4.92 -11.66
C LYS A 19 17.09 6.12 -12.61
N LYS A 20 16.37 6.03 -13.73
CA LYS A 20 16.21 7.13 -14.69
C LYS A 20 15.56 8.35 -14.04
N LEU A 21 14.42 8.16 -13.36
CA LEU A 21 13.70 9.22 -12.67
C LEU A 21 14.59 9.92 -11.64
N THR A 22 15.35 9.15 -10.84
CA THR A 22 16.29 9.70 -9.87
C THR A 22 17.39 10.53 -10.54
N ASN A 23 17.95 10.05 -11.65
CA ASN A 23 18.96 10.78 -12.39
C ASN A 23 18.40 12.09 -12.98
N TYR A 24 17.22 12.06 -13.60
CA TYR A 24 16.60 13.26 -14.15
C TYR A 24 16.24 14.29 -13.08
N VAL A 25 15.76 13.85 -11.91
CA VAL A 25 15.51 14.76 -10.79
C VAL A 25 16.81 15.38 -10.28
N LYS A 26 17.92 14.62 -10.21
CA LYS A 26 19.24 15.16 -9.85
C LYS A 26 19.72 16.23 -10.83
N GLN A 27 19.44 16.07 -12.12
CA GLN A 27 19.88 17.01 -13.18
C GLN A 27 18.98 18.24 -13.31
N LEU A 28 17.66 18.08 -13.20
CA LEU A 28 16.67 19.13 -13.51
C LEU A 28 16.03 19.76 -12.26
N GLY A 29 16.15 19.11 -11.10
CA GLY A 29 15.45 19.44 -9.86
C GLY A 29 14.04 18.81 -9.76
N ASP A 30 13.48 18.79 -8.55
CA ASP A 30 12.18 18.20 -8.20
C ASP A 30 10.97 19.14 -8.42
N SER A 31 11.15 20.16 -9.26
CA SER A 31 10.09 21.10 -9.65
C SER A 31 9.67 20.96 -11.13
N LYS A 32 10.55 20.43 -11.99
CA LYS A 32 10.37 20.40 -13.46
C LYS A 32 9.75 19.09 -13.96
N TRP A 33 8.65 18.65 -13.33
CA TRP A 33 8.01 17.36 -13.63
C TRP A 33 7.53 17.18 -15.07
N LYS A 34 7.12 18.27 -15.74
CA LYS A 34 6.71 18.23 -17.16
C LYS A 34 7.89 17.88 -18.07
N GLU A 35 9.07 18.43 -17.79
CA GLU A 35 10.28 18.14 -18.57
C GLU A 35 10.79 16.73 -18.26
N ILE A 36 10.79 16.32 -16.99
CA ILE A 36 11.15 14.95 -16.59
C ILE A 36 10.23 13.92 -17.28
N ALA A 37 8.92 14.18 -17.37
CA ALA A 37 7.98 13.27 -18.01
C ALA A 37 8.24 13.10 -19.52
N LYS A 38 8.73 14.13 -20.23
CA LYS A 38 9.11 14.00 -21.65
C LYS A 38 10.26 13.00 -21.84
N LEU A 39 11.11 12.82 -20.82
CA LEU A 39 12.23 11.88 -20.80
C LEU A 39 11.84 10.47 -20.29
N MET A 40 10.61 10.31 -19.77
CA MET A 40 10.10 9.08 -19.18
C MET A 40 8.98 8.48 -20.05
N PRO A 41 9.32 7.70 -21.10
CA PRO A 41 8.32 7.16 -22.02
C PRO A 41 7.28 6.32 -21.26
N GLY A 42 6.00 6.52 -21.58
CA GLY A 42 4.89 5.83 -20.92
C GLY A 42 4.55 6.36 -19.51
N ARG A 43 5.23 7.41 -19.02
CA ARG A 43 4.93 8.07 -17.75
C ARG A 43 4.56 9.53 -17.96
N ASN A 44 3.64 10.02 -17.15
CA ASN A 44 3.28 11.44 -17.11
C ASN A 44 3.89 12.14 -15.89
N ALA A 45 3.83 13.48 -15.91
CA ALA A 45 4.42 14.33 -14.86
C ALA A 45 3.87 14.01 -13.46
N ARG A 46 2.56 13.73 -13.37
CA ARG A 46 1.93 13.37 -12.09
C ARG A 46 2.48 12.05 -11.55
N GLN A 47 2.61 11.04 -12.39
CA GLN A 47 3.16 9.73 -12.01
C GLN A 47 4.63 9.86 -11.55
N CYS A 48 5.44 10.63 -12.27
CA CYS A 48 6.83 10.87 -11.91
C CYS A 48 6.95 11.57 -10.54
N LYS A 49 6.17 12.64 -10.34
CA LYS A 49 6.10 13.35 -9.06
C LYS A 49 5.67 12.44 -7.92
N ASP A 50 4.55 11.73 -8.11
CA ASP A 50 4.01 10.78 -7.12
C ASP A 50 5.04 9.71 -6.76
N ARG A 51 5.77 9.17 -7.74
CA ARG A 51 6.80 8.16 -7.51
C ARG A 51 7.95 8.72 -6.69
N TRP A 52 8.42 9.93 -7.03
CA TRP A 52 9.50 10.60 -6.31
C TRP A 52 9.13 10.90 -4.87
N GLU A 53 8.03 11.62 -4.65
CA GLU A 53 7.61 12.09 -3.31
C GLU A 53 7.25 10.95 -2.35
N LYS A 54 6.80 9.81 -2.87
CA LYS A 54 6.32 8.68 -2.05
C LYS A 54 7.35 7.57 -1.84
N TYR A 55 8.34 7.45 -2.73
CA TYR A 55 9.25 6.28 -2.71
C TYR A 55 10.73 6.58 -2.94
N LEU A 56 11.10 7.60 -3.74
CA LEU A 56 12.50 7.77 -4.18
C LEU A 56 13.23 8.95 -3.53
N ALA A 57 12.51 9.96 -3.05
CA ALA A 57 13.15 11.14 -2.49
C ALA A 57 14.05 10.73 -1.30
N PRO A 58 15.31 11.21 -1.23
CA PRO A 58 16.29 10.75 -0.25
C PRO A 58 15.88 11.03 1.20
N LYS A 59 14.98 11.99 1.41
CA LYS A 59 14.40 12.25 2.71
C LYS A 59 13.58 11.08 3.25
N ILE A 60 12.99 10.24 2.39
CA ILE A 60 12.03 9.21 2.79
C ILE A 60 12.71 8.11 3.60
N ASN A 61 12.14 7.82 4.77
CA ASN A 61 12.60 6.73 5.60
C ASN A 61 12.06 5.38 5.11
N ILE A 62 12.96 4.54 4.62
CA ILE A 62 12.69 3.18 4.11
C ILE A 62 12.98 2.06 5.12
N THR A 63 13.43 2.37 6.34
CA THR A 63 13.74 1.34 7.36
C THR A 63 12.47 0.57 7.77
N PRO A 64 12.59 -0.65 8.33
CA PRO A 64 11.44 -1.33 8.93
C PRO A 64 10.75 -0.46 9.99
N PHE A 65 9.44 -0.65 10.15
CA PHE A 65 8.69 -0.01 11.25
C PHE A 65 9.07 -0.67 12.57
N THR A 66 9.34 0.16 13.57
CA THR A 66 9.56 -0.27 14.96
C THR A 66 8.24 -0.43 15.72
N ASP A 67 8.26 -1.20 16.81
CA ASP A 67 7.08 -1.38 17.66
C ASP A 67 6.62 -0.06 18.31
N GLU A 68 7.56 0.83 18.60
CA GLU A 68 7.29 2.20 19.07
C GLU A 68 6.54 3.01 18.00
N GLU A 69 7.00 2.96 16.75
CA GLU A 69 6.33 3.63 15.62
C GLU A 69 4.92 3.07 15.41
N ASP A 70 4.73 1.75 15.54
CA ASP A 70 3.41 1.12 15.42
C ASP A 70 2.46 1.53 16.54
N THR A 71 2.94 1.52 17.78
CA THR A 71 2.16 1.95 18.95
C THR A 71 1.72 3.41 18.80
N LYS A 72 2.64 4.27 18.37
CA LYS A 72 2.36 5.68 18.06
C LYS A 72 1.34 5.83 16.93
N LEU A 73 1.48 5.04 15.86
CA LEU A 73 0.59 5.05 14.71
C LEU A 73 -0.84 4.68 15.09
N LEU A 74 -1.02 3.61 15.86
CA LEU A 74 -2.32 3.17 16.34
C LEU A 74 -2.95 4.21 17.28
N THR A 75 -2.16 4.78 18.19
CA THR A 75 -2.62 5.82 19.12
C THR A 75 -3.13 7.04 18.38
N LEU A 76 -2.34 7.58 17.45
CA LEU A 76 -2.75 8.75 16.66
C LEU A 76 -3.95 8.44 15.78
N TYR A 77 -4.02 7.25 15.18
CA TYR A 77 -5.18 6.84 14.38
C TYR A 77 -6.46 6.81 15.23
N ASN A 78 -6.40 6.29 16.45
CA ASN A 78 -7.55 6.24 17.35
C ASN A 78 -8.01 7.64 17.79
N GLN A 79 -7.10 8.60 17.88
CA GLN A 79 -7.41 9.97 18.29
C GLN A 79 -7.99 10.82 17.15
N ILE A 80 -7.40 10.77 15.95
CA ILE A 80 -7.72 11.71 14.86
C ILE A 80 -8.28 11.04 13.59
N GLY A 81 -8.36 9.70 13.57
CA GLY A 81 -8.87 8.92 12.45
C GLY A 81 -7.90 8.83 11.27
N PRO A 82 -8.38 8.52 10.04
CA PRO A 82 -7.54 8.24 8.86
C PRO A 82 -6.95 9.51 8.21
N LYS A 83 -6.53 10.50 9.00
CA LYS A 83 -5.90 11.74 8.55
C LYS A 83 -4.40 11.54 8.33
N TRP A 84 -4.03 10.69 7.38
CA TRP A 84 -2.64 10.23 7.17
C TRP A 84 -1.61 11.35 7.01
N THR A 85 -1.94 12.41 6.28
CA THR A 85 -1.06 13.58 6.10
C THR A 85 -0.83 14.36 7.40
N GLN A 86 -1.79 14.34 8.33
CA GLN A 86 -1.63 14.93 9.65
C GLN A 86 -0.81 14.00 10.55
N ILE A 87 -1.11 12.70 10.52
CA ILE A 87 -0.36 11.69 11.28
C ILE A 87 1.12 11.70 10.86
N SER A 88 1.43 11.77 9.56
CA SER A 88 2.81 11.74 9.06
C SER A 88 3.70 12.86 9.59
N LYS A 89 3.13 13.99 10.01
CA LYS A 89 3.89 15.09 10.65
C LYS A 89 4.51 14.67 11.99
N HIS A 90 4.00 13.62 12.62
CA HIS A 90 4.52 13.08 13.88
C HIS A 90 5.58 11.99 13.69
N PHE A 91 5.96 11.67 12.44
CA PHE A 91 6.94 10.64 12.12
C PHE A 91 8.12 11.22 11.35
N ASN A 92 9.32 10.72 11.64
CA ASN A 92 10.54 11.18 11.00
C ASN A 92 10.62 10.62 9.57
N ASN A 93 10.22 11.45 8.62
CA ASN A 93 10.26 11.18 7.18
C ASN A 93 9.52 9.92 6.71
N ARG A 94 8.51 9.47 7.45
CA ARG A 94 7.55 8.47 6.96
C ARG A 94 6.47 9.18 6.15
N THR A 95 6.20 8.70 4.93
CA THR A 95 5.11 9.27 4.13
C THR A 95 3.75 8.79 4.64
N ASP A 96 2.70 9.56 4.36
CA ASP A 96 1.31 9.20 4.63
C ASP A 96 0.95 7.82 4.04
N ASN A 97 1.51 7.51 2.87
CA ASN A 97 1.34 6.22 2.20
C ASN A 97 2.04 5.06 2.94
N ASN A 98 3.23 5.29 3.52
CA ASN A 98 3.90 4.30 4.36
C ASN A 98 3.03 3.96 5.58
N LEU A 99 2.53 4.98 6.28
CA LEU A 99 1.71 4.82 7.47
C LEU A 99 0.40 4.10 7.19
N LYS A 100 -0.30 4.48 6.12
CA LYS A 100 -1.53 3.81 5.69
C LYS A 100 -1.29 2.33 5.37
N SER A 101 -0.16 2.02 4.73
CA SER A 101 0.21 0.65 4.40
C SER A 101 0.55 -0.17 5.65
N ARG A 102 1.31 0.42 6.59
CA ARG A 102 1.63 -0.23 7.87
C ARG A 102 0.38 -0.48 8.70
N TYR A 103 -0.49 0.51 8.84
CA TYR A 103 -1.76 0.35 9.56
C TYR A 103 -2.60 -0.80 9.00
N LYS A 104 -2.76 -0.90 7.67
CA LYS A 104 -3.47 -2.02 7.04
C LYS A 104 -2.86 -3.38 7.37
N LEU A 105 -1.52 -3.46 7.42
CA LEU A 105 -0.82 -4.68 7.80
C LEU A 105 -1.12 -5.05 9.26
N LEU A 106 -1.02 -4.09 10.18
CA LEU A 106 -1.33 -4.28 11.60
C LEU A 106 -2.77 -4.76 11.82
N MET A 107 -3.74 -4.13 11.17
CA MET A 107 -5.15 -4.52 11.28
C MET A 107 -5.40 -5.93 10.72
N ARG A 108 -4.70 -6.33 9.65
CA ARG A 108 -4.78 -7.69 9.11
C ARG A 108 -4.20 -8.72 10.10
N HIS A 109 -3.10 -8.40 10.77
CA HIS A 109 -2.51 -9.29 11.78
C HIS A 109 -3.40 -9.40 13.02
N LYS A 110 -4.00 -8.29 13.48
CA LYS A 110 -4.97 -8.29 14.58
C LYS A 110 -6.17 -9.18 14.28
N LYS A 111 -6.79 -9.05 13.10
CA LYS A 111 -7.92 -9.89 12.68
C LYS A 111 -7.56 -11.38 12.65
N LYS A 112 -6.35 -11.72 12.17
CA LYS A 112 -5.87 -13.12 12.17
C LYS A 112 -5.69 -13.65 13.60
N ALA A 113 -5.14 -12.84 14.51
CA ALA A 113 -4.98 -13.23 15.91
C ALA A 113 -6.33 -13.46 16.60
N GLU A 114 -7.34 -12.60 16.35
CA GLU A 114 -8.70 -12.74 16.90
C GLU A 114 -9.41 -14.02 16.39
N VAL A 115 -9.24 -14.34 15.10
CA VAL A 115 -9.77 -15.58 14.51
C VAL A 115 -9.09 -16.81 15.12
N ASN A 116 -7.77 -16.77 15.33
CA ASN A 116 -7.03 -17.90 15.89
C ASN A 116 -7.25 -18.10 17.40
N HIS A 117 -7.79 -17.11 18.10
CA HIS A 117 -8.11 -17.21 19.54
C HIS A 117 -9.58 -17.53 19.83
N SER A 118 -10.43 -17.55 18.79
CA SER A 118 -11.86 -17.86 18.87
C SER A 118 -12.13 -19.26 18.26
N THR A 119 -12.02 -20.28 19.13
CA THR A 119 -12.40 -21.71 19.01
C THR A 119 -11.43 -22.69 18.33
N PRO A 120 -11.10 -23.82 19.00
CA PRO A 120 -11.25 -25.13 18.39
C PRO A 120 -12.69 -25.59 18.65
N ASP A 121 -13.60 -25.36 17.70
CA ASP A 121 -14.87 -26.09 17.65
C ASP A 121 -14.81 -26.97 16.39
N GLU A 122 -14.48 -28.24 16.59
CA GLU A 122 -14.25 -29.24 15.54
C GLU A 122 -15.50 -29.53 14.70
N ASN A 123 -16.68 -29.04 15.08
CA ASN A 123 -17.94 -29.41 14.43
C ASN A 123 -18.25 -28.70 13.11
N ILE A 124 -17.68 -27.52 12.83
CA ILE A 124 -18.01 -26.76 11.60
C ILE A 124 -17.27 -27.30 10.37
N PHE A 125 -16.07 -27.88 10.55
CA PHE A 125 -15.32 -28.46 9.43
C PHE A 125 -15.91 -29.78 8.94
N THR A 126 -16.51 -30.57 9.85
CA THR A 126 -17.12 -31.87 9.52
C THR A 126 -18.43 -31.75 8.76
N GLU A 127 -19.20 -30.68 9.00
CA GLU A 127 -20.51 -30.49 8.37
C GLU A 127 -20.38 -30.00 6.92
N SER A 128 -19.43 -29.08 6.66
CA SER A 128 -19.08 -28.65 5.30
C SER A 128 -18.47 -29.78 4.45
N LEU A 129 -17.71 -30.70 5.06
CA LEU A 129 -17.15 -31.85 4.36
C LEU A 129 -18.21 -32.93 4.06
N LYS A 130 -19.21 -33.10 4.93
CA LYS A 130 -20.35 -34.01 4.67
C LYS A 130 -21.21 -33.50 3.52
N GLU A 131 -21.55 -32.21 3.47
CA GLU A 131 -22.30 -31.65 2.35
C GLU A 131 -21.54 -31.77 1.01
N CYS A 132 -20.22 -31.60 1.03
CA CYS A 132 -19.39 -31.77 -0.16
C CYS A 132 -19.25 -33.24 -0.59
N GLN A 133 -19.25 -34.20 0.34
CA GLN A 133 -19.22 -35.63 0.02
C GLN A 133 -20.58 -36.14 -0.50
N GLU A 134 -21.69 -35.65 0.06
CA GLU A 134 -23.03 -35.99 -0.44
C GLU A 134 -23.25 -35.46 -1.86
N PHE A 135 -22.78 -34.25 -2.18
CA PHE A 135 -22.89 -33.68 -3.52
C PHE A 135 -22.05 -34.42 -4.58
N LEU A 136 -20.88 -34.93 -4.20
CA LEU A 136 -20.02 -35.73 -5.09
C LEU A 136 -20.53 -37.16 -5.28
N SER A 137 -21.29 -37.71 -4.32
CA SER A 137 -21.94 -39.01 -4.46
C SER A 137 -23.12 -38.97 -5.44
N PHE A 138 -23.80 -37.83 -5.57
CA PHE A 138 -24.92 -37.61 -6.49
C PHE A 138 -24.52 -37.36 -7.95
N LEU A 139 -23.26 -37.02 -8.21
CA LEU A 139 -22.77 -36.74 -9.57
C LEU A 139 -22.11 -37.95 -10.25
N ASN A 140 -22.05 -39.10 -9.56
CA ASN A 140 -21.47 -40.34 -10.07
C ASN A 140 -22.49 -41.49 -10.21
N ASN A 141 -23.79 -41.18 -10.34
CA ASN A 141 -24.85 -42.13 -10.67
C ASN A 141 -25.79 -41.53 -11.73
#